data_AF-A0A3R7QBX5-F1
#
_entry.id   AF-A0A3R7QBX5-F1
#
_cell.length_a   1.000
_cell.length_b   1.000
_cell.length_c   1.000
_cell.angle_alpha   90.00
_cell.angle_beta   90.00
_cell.angle_gamma   90.00
#
_symmetry.space_group_name_H-M   'P 1'
#
loop_
_entity.id
_entity.type
_entity.pdbx_description
1 polymer ?
#
loop_
_entity_poly.entity_id
_entity_poly.type
_entity_poly.pdbx_seq_one_letter_code
_entity_poly.pdbx_strand_id
1 'polypeptide(L)'
;MFDVFDVGVMECLQWRLMCVAQKQNGGVAHSPGHSFIVKPQVLARRTCTKGINEALVRWYPPGVLPDEWVAVDKLEAARTVPLEQMSPEAKQVVSRLCYPSLAPPIKHRRKRPACPKSLPLELSKAV
;
A
#
# COMPACT_ATOMS: atom_id res chain seq x y z
N MET A 1 -32.18 13.31 24.26
CA MET A 1 -31.56 13.40 22.92
C MET A 1 -30.33 12.52 22.96
N PHE A 2 -30.26 11.48 22.14
CA PHE A 2 -29.10 10.60 22.09
C PHE A 2 -28.12 11.16 21.05
N ASP A 3 -26.84 11.27 21.43
CA ASP A 3 -25.79 11.59 20.49
C ASP A 3 -25.53 10.37 19.60
N VAL A 4 -25.25 10.58 18.32
CA VAL A 4 -24.87 9.51 17.38
C VAL A 4 -23.40 9.13 17.57
N PHE A 5 -22.60 10.02 18.17
CA PHE A 5 -21.18 9.81 18.42
C PHE A 5 -20.92 9.25 19.83
N ASP A 6 -20.96 7.92 19.92
CA ASP A 6 -20.56 7.23 21.13
C ASP A 6 -19.03 7.14 21.28
N VAL A 7 -18.57 6.90 22.51
CA VAL A 7 -17.15 6.70 22.85
C VAL A 7 -16.51 5.62 21.98
N GLY A 8 -17.22 4.52 21.69
CA GLY A 8 -16.69 3.45 20.83
C GLY A 8 -16.47 3.88 19.38
N VAL A 9 -17.30 4.79 18.84
CA VAL A 9 -17.10 5.35 17.50
C VAL A 9 -15.86 6.25 17.48
N MET A 10 -15.69 7.06 18.53
CA MET A 10 -14.54 7.94 18.67
C MET A 10 -13.22 7.20 18.86
N GLU A 11 -13.19 6.13 19.66
CA GLU A 11 -12.01 5.29 19.84
C GLU A 11 -11.61 4.60 18.52
N CYS A 12 -12.58 4.06 17.79
CA CYS A 12 -12.34 3.50 16.46
C CYS A 12 -11.78 4.54 15.49
N LEU A 13 -12.32 5.77 15.50
CA LEU A 13 -11.83 6.86 14.68
C LEU A 13 -10.39 7.24 15.04
N GLN A 14 -10.10 7.39 16.33
CA GLN A 14 -8.75 7.68 16.82
C GLN A 14 -7.75 6.63 16.35
N TRP A 15 -8.05 5.35 16.56
CA TRP A 15 -7.18 4.25 16.15
C TRP A 15 -6.93 4.25 14.64
N ARG A 16 -7.98 4.49 13.82
CA ARG A 16 -7.85 4.60 12.37
C ARG A 16 -6.96 5.77 11.95
N LEU A 17 -7.15 6.94 12.55
CA LEU A 17 -6.32 8.12 12.27
C LEU A 17 -4.86 7.88 12.65
N MET A 18 -4.59 7.22 13.77
CA MET A 18 -3.23 6.83 14.14
C MET A 18 -2.58 5.89 13.11
N CYS A 19 -3.33 4.87 12.66
CA CYS A 19 -2.85 3.96 11.62
C CYS A 19 -2.56 4.68 10.29
N VAL A 20 -3.41 5.63 9.91
CA VAL A 20 -3.22 6.47 8.71
C VAL A 20 -1.97 7.33 8.86
N ALA A 21 -1.83 8.04 9.98
CA ALA A 21 -0.67 8.89 10.25
C ALA A 21 0.65 8.10 10.24
N GLN A 22 0.66 6.90 10.82
CA GLN A 22 1.83 6.03 10.80
C GLN A 22 2.24 5.64 9.37
N LYS A 23 1.27 5.33 8.51
CA LYS A 23 1.51 4.99 7.10
C LYS A 23 1.96 6.20 6.29
N GLN A 24 1.31 7.34 6.47
CA GLN A 24 1.59 8.59 5.78
C GLN A 24 2.99 9.13 6.11
N ASN A 25 3.41 9.00 7.37
CA ASN A 25 4.67 9.53 7.84
C ASN A 25 5.82 8.52 7.75
N GLY A 26 5.56 7.28 7.33
CA GLY A 26 6.56 6.21 7.32
C GLY A 26 7.22 5.97 8.68
N GLY A 27 6.53 6.26 9.79
CA GLY A 27 7.05 6.15 11.16
C GLY A 27 7.77 7.38 11.71
N VAL A 28 7.77 8.53 11.01
CA VAL A 28 8.35 9.79 11.50
C VAL A 28 7.31 10.57 12.31
N ALA A 29 7.73 11.18 13.44
CA ALA A 29 6.84 11.83 14.41
C ALA A 29 6.15 13.09 13.88
N HIS A 30 6.72 13.77 12.88
CA HIS A 30 6.22 15.06 12.41
C HIS A 30 6.26 15.16 10.89
N SER A 31 5.08 15.18 10.28
CA SER A 31 4.86 15.53 8.88
C SER A 31 3.72 16.54 8.84
N PRO A 32 3.83 17.62 8.04
CA PRO A 32 2.67 18.47 7.79
C PRO A 32 1.56 17.62 7.17
N GLY A 33 0.33 17.72 7.69
CA GLY A 33 -0.78 16.81 7.37
C GLY A 33 -1.16 16.70 5.89
N HIS A 34 -0.66 17.60 5.05
CA HIS A 34 -0.84 17.63 3.60
C HIS A 34 0.33 17.00 2.81
N SER A 35 1.22 16.26 3.45
CA SER A 35 2.38 15.65 2.80
C SER A 35 2.50 14.16 3.10
N PHE A 36 3.14 13.44 2.19
CA PHE A 36 3.36 12.00 2.28
C PHE A 36 4.86 11.72 2.23
N ILE A 37 5.37 10.90 3.16
CA ILE A 37 6.80 10.59 3.26
C ILE A 37 7.07 9.28 2.52
N VAL A 38 7.94 9.34 1.53
CA VAL A 38 8.45 8.16 0.81
C VAL A 38 9.89 7.87 1.20
N LYS A 39 10.24 6.58 1.22
CA LYS A 39 11.59 6.11 1.51
C LYS A 39 12.25 5.59 0.25
N PRO A 40 13.52 5.91 -0.03
CA PRO A 40 14.24 5.36 -1.16
C PRO A 40 14.58 3.89 -0.91
N GLN A 41 14.44 3.08 -1.95
CA GLN A 41 14.92 1.72 -2.02
C GLN A 41 15.87 1.61 -3.21
N VAL A 42 17.15 1.36 -2.94
CA VAL A 42 18.17 1.24 -3.99
C VAL A 42 18.00 -0.09 -4.71
N LEU A 43 17.75 -0.04 -6.01
CA LEU A 43 17.62 -1.22 -6.88
C LEU A 43 18.95 -1.59 -7.53
N ALA A 44 19.68 -0.60 -8.02
CA ALA A 44 20.93 -0.81 -8.75
C ALA A 44 21.90 0.34 -8.50
N ARG A 45 23.19 0.10 -8.77
CA ARG A 45 24.24 1.12 -8.74
C ARG A 45 25.04 1.03 -10.04
N ARG A 46 25.39 2.18 -10.62
CA ARG A 46 26.24 2.27 -11.80
C ARG A 46 27.28 3.38 -11.63
N THR A 47 28.43 3.19 -12.22
CA THR A 47 29.48 4.21 -12.36
C THR A 47 29.35 4.83 -13.75
N CYS A 48 29.04 6.12 -13.82
CA CYS A 48 29.01 6.85 -15.08
C CYS A 48 30.45 7.07 -15.59
N THR A 49 30.62 7.29 -16.90
CA THR A 49 31.93 7.55 -17.53
C THR A 49 32.63 8.79 -16.97
N LYS A 50 31.88 9.70 -16.33
CA LYS A 50 32.38 10.87 -15.61
C LYS A 50 32.88 10.56 -14.19
N GLY A 51 32.92 9.30 -13.78
CA GLY A 51 33.32 8.87 -12.43
C GLY A 51 32.25 9.06 -11.35
N ILE A 52 31.04 9.47 -11.73
CA ILE A 52 29.92 9.70 -10.79
C ILE A 52 29.21 8.39 -10.52
N ASN A 53 29.06 8.06 -9.24
CA ASN A 53 28.28 6.91 -8.79
C ASN A 53 26.79 7.29 -8.73
N GLU A 54 25.99 6.63 -9.55
CA GLU A 54 24.54 6.79 -9.59
C GLU A 54 23.87 5.52 -9.07
N ALA A 55 22.84 5.70 -8.25
CA ALA A 55 21.98 4.64 -7.76
C ALA A 55 20.59 4.78 -8.39
N LEU A 56 20.03 3.68 -8.90
CA LEU A 56 18.63 3.62 -9.28
C LEU A 56 17.80 3.47 -8.01
N VAL A 57 16.97 4.46 -7.73
CA VAL A 57 16.13 4.51 -6.54
C VAL A 57 14.68 4.26 -6.94
N ARG A 58 14.08 3.28 -6.28
CA ARG A 58 12.63 3.08 -6.27
C ARG A 58 12.06 3.63 -4.98
N TRP A 59 11.01 4.43 -5.07
CA TRP A 59 10.39 5.02 -3.90
C TRP A 59 9.35 4.08 -3.30
N TYR A 60 9.44 3.84 -1.99
CA TYR A 60 8.48 3.06 -1.23
C TYR A 60 7.54 3.98 -0.44
N PRO A 61 6.22 3.74 -0.46
CA PRO A 61 5.49 2.69 -1.18
C PRO A 61 5.50 2.85 -2.71
N PRO A 62 5.44 1.74 -3.47
CA PRO A 62 5.54 1.77 -4.93
C PRO A 62 4.34 2.46 -5.58
N GLY A 63 4.56 3.17 -6.69
CA GLY A 63 3.51 3.87 -7.44
C GLY A 63 3.19 5.27 -6.92
N VAL A 64 3.91 5.74 -5.90
CA VAL A 64 3.81 7.12 -5.39
C VAL A 64 4.70 8.07 -6.21
N LEU A 65 5.94 7.65 -6.49
CA LEU A 65 6.92 8.38 -7.28
C LEU A 65 7.55 7.45 -8.33
N PRO A 66 7.92 7.94 -9.53
CA PRO A 66 8.66 7.15 -10.51
C PRO A 66 10.09 6.84 -10.04
N ASP A 67 10.65 5.77 -10.59
CA ASP A 67 12.03 5.35 -10.31
C ASP A 67 13.01 6.31 -11.00
N GLU A 68 14.05 6.75 -10.28
CA GLU A 68 15.00 7.75 -10.76
C GLU A 68 16.45 7.35 -10.46
N TRP A 69 17.37 7.74 -11.35
CA TRP A 69 18.79 7.63 -11.11
C TRP A 69 19.26 8.84 -10.32
N VAL A 70 19.70 8.61 -9.08
CA VAL A 70 20.17 9.66 -8.16
C VAL A 70 21.65 9.43 -7.90
N ALA A 71 22.44 10.51 -7.88
CA ALA A 71 23.82 10.44 -7.43
C ALA A 71 23.86 9.96 -5.98
N VAL A 72 24.78 9.05 -5.64
CA VAL A 72 24.89 8.49 -4.28
C VAL A 72 25.07 9.60 -3.24
N ASP A 73 25.77 10.67 -3.59
CA ASP A 73 26.02 11.80 -2.70
C ASP A 73 24.78 12.66 -2.41
N LYS A 74 23.74 12.58 -3.27
CA LYS A 74 22.50 13.34 -3.14
C LYS A 74 21.33 12.49 -2.65
N LEU A 75 21.59 11.25 -2.20
CA LEU A 75 20.54 10.35 -1.77
C LEU A 75 20.01 10.74 -0.39
N GLU A 76 18.84 11.38 -0.37
CA GLU A 76 18.13 11.69 0.88
C GLU A 76 17.52 10.42 1.50
N ALA A 77 17.57 10.27 2.82
CA ALA A 77 17.04 9.10 3.52
C ALA A 77 15.50 8.99 3.45
N ALA A 78 14.79 10.11 3.28
CA ALA A 78 13.35 10.15 3.09
C ALA A 78 13.00 11.44 2.33
N ARG A 79 12.02 11.36 1.43
CA ARG A 79 11.54 12.50 0.64
C ARG A 79 10.11 12.80 1.03
N THR A 80 9.84 14.06 1.35
CA THR A 80 8.50 14.54 1.69
C THR A 80 7.84 15.10 0.44
N VAL A 81 6.69 14.56 0.06
CA VAL A 81 5.97 14.96 -1.15
C VAL A 81 4.62 15.56 -0.76
N PRO A 82 4.32 16.82 -1.12
CA PRO A 82 3.00 17.42 -0.89
C PRO A 82 1.93 16.67 -1.69
N LEU A 83 0.82 16.32 -1.03
CA LEU A 83 -0.29 15.60 -1.66
C LEU A 83 -0.86 16.36 -2.87
N GLU A 84 -0.84 17.68 -2.85
CA GLU A 84 -1.34 18.53 -3.93
C GLU A 84 -0.59 18.32 -5.25
N GLN A 85 0.75 18.23 -5.15
CA GLN A 85 1.67 18.12 -6.29
C GLN A 85 1.73 16.71 -6.88
N MET A 86 1.09 15.73 -6.23
CA MET A 86 1.10 14.34 -6.69
C MET A 86 0.21 14.10 -7.91
N SER A 87 0.66 13.17 -8.75
CA SER A 87 -0.12 12.59 -9.83
C SER A 87 -1.46 12.01 -9.32
N PRO A 88 -2.55 12.07 -10.11
CA PRO A 88 -3.83 11.46 -9.74
C PRO A 88 -3.71 9.96 -9.45
N GLU A 89 -2.84 9.24 -10.15
CA GLU A 89 -2.61 7.81 -9.91
C GLU A 89 -1.94 7.58 -8.55
N ALA A 90 -0.92 8.38 -8.24
CA ALA A 90 -0.22 8.34 -6.96
C ALA A 90 -1.17 8.67 -5.79
N LYS A 91 -2.09 9.64 -5.98
CA LYS A 91 -3.15 9.96 -5.00
C LYS A 91 -4.08 8.77 -4.75
N GLN A 92 -4.44 8.02 -5.80
CA GLN A 92 -5.25 6.80 -5.64
C GLN A 92 -4.50 5.71 -4.86
N VAL A 93 -3.20 5.54 -5.12
CA VAL A 93 -2.35 4.58 -4.39
C VAL A 93 -2.28 4.95 -2.92
N VAL A 94 -1.98 6.22 -2.59
CA VAL A 94 -1.95 6.71 -1.21
C VAL A 94 -3.31 6.54 -0.54
N SER A 95 -4.40 6.88 -1.23
CA SER A 95 -5.76 6.70 -0.71
C SER A 95 -6.05 5.25 -0.33
N ARG A 96 -5.68 4.28 -1.19
CA ARG A 96 -5.85 2.85 -0.89
C ARG A 96 -4.97 2.37 0.27
N LEU A 97 -3.75 2.88 0.39
CA LEU A 97 -2.82 2.52 1.46
C LEU A 97 -3.30 3.05 2.82
N CYS A 98 -3.70 4.32 2.87
CA CYS A 98 -4.18 4.98 4.09
C CYS A 98 -5.58 4.51 4.49
N TYR A 99 -6.51 4.39 3.52
CA TYR A 99 -7.93 4.10 3.76
C TYR A 99 -8.36 2.79 3.08
N PRO A 100 -7.90 1.62 3.57
CA PRO A 100 -8.22 0.34 2.96
C PRO A 100 -9.72 0.00 3.00
N SER A 101 -10.47 0.53 3.97
CA SER A 101 -11.91 0.31 4.08
C SER A 101 -12.74 1.00 2.99
N LEU A 102 -12.17 2.01 2.32
CA LEU A 102 -12.79 2.67 1.17
C LEU A 102 -12.52 1.93 -0.15
N ALA A 103 -11.60 0.95 -0.13
CA ALA A 103 -11.40 0.10 -1.29
C ALA A 103 -12.63 -0.78 -1.50
N PRO A 104 -13.08 -1.00 -2.75
CA PRO A 104 -14.20 -1.89 -3.02
C PRO A 104 -13.90 -3.26 -2.40
N PRO A 105 -14.89 -3.91 -1.77
CA PRO A 105 -14.67 -5.21 -1.13
C PRO A 105 -14.10 -6.17 -2.17
N ILE A 106 -12.91 -6.71 -1.88
CA ILE A 106 -12.32 -7.77 -2.68
C ILE A 106 -13.31 -8.93 -2.58
N LYS A 107 -14.03 -9.20 -3.68
CA LYS A 107 -14.91 -10.36 -3.77
C LYS A 107 -14.03 -11.60 -3.65
N HIS A 108 -13.82 -12.09 -2.44
CA HIS A 108 -13.22 -13.40 -2.22
C HIS A 108 -14.15 -14.41 -2.89
N ARG A 109 -13.77 -14.86 -4.08
CA ARG A 109 -14.47 -15.90 -4.82
C ARG A 109 -14.30 -17.16 -3.98
N ARG A 110 -15.26 -17.44 -3.09
CA ARG A 110 -15.30 -18.69 -2.33
C ARG A 110 -15.12 -19.82 -3.34
N LYS A 111 -13.99 -20.52 -3.30
CA LYS A 111 -13.79 -21.74 -4.09
C LYS A 111 -14.87 -22.70 -3.58
N ARG A 112 -15.89 -22.97 -4.41
CA ARG A 112 -16.89 -23.99 -4.08
C ARG A 112 -16.13 -25.31 -3.88
N PRO A 113 -16.34 -26.05 -2.78
CA PRO A 113 -15.75 -27.37 -2.65
C PRO A 113 -16.23 -28.21 -3.85
N ALA A 114 -15.30 -28.90 -4.50
CA ALA A 114 -15.62 -29.76 -5.64
C ALA A 114 -16.57 -30.87 -5.16
N CYS A 115 -17.74 -31.02 -5.80
CA CYS A 115 -18.60 -32.17 -5.54
C CYS A 115 -17.81 -33.46 -5.85
N PRO A 116 -17.76 -34.44 -4.94
CA PRO A 116 -17.21 -35.75 -5.25
C PRO A 116 -18.12 -36.41 -6.30
N LYS A 117 -17.51 -36.85 -7.41
CA LYS A 117 -18.20 -37.60 -8.47
C LYS A 117 -18.81 -38.87 -7.84
N SER A 118 -20.10 -39.10 -8.06
CA SER A 118 -20.82 -40.28 -7.61
C SER A 118 -20.16 -41.57 -8.11
N LEU A 119 -19.94 -42.52 -7.20
CA LEU A 119 -19.52 -43.89 -7.50
C LEU A 119 -20.61 -44.61 -8.32
N PRO A 120 -20.27 -45.35 -9.39
CA PRO A 120 -21.24 -46.17 -10.10
C PRO A 120 -21.65 -47.38 -9.26
N LEU A 121 -22.96 -47.54 -9.05
CA LEU A 121 -23.59 -48.76 -8.55
C LEU A 121 -23.60 -49.80 -9.68
N GLU A 122 -22.59 -50.66 -9.73
CA GLU A 122 -22.67 -51.91 -10.49
C GLU A 122 -23.46 -52.92 -9.66
N LEU A 123 -24.78 -52.96 -9.91
CA LEU A 123 -25.67 -54.00 -9.39
C LEU A 123 -25.50 -55.27 -10.23
N SER A 124 -24.97 -56.28 -9.56
CA SER A 124 -24.99 -57.71 -9.87
C SER A 124 -26.13 -58.15 -10.81
N LYS A 125 -25.77 -58.68 -11.98
CA LYS A 125 -26.63 -59.60 -12.73
C LYS A 125 -26.40 -61.01 -12.20
N ALA A 126 -27.37 -61.54 -11.49
CA ALA A 126 -27.57 -62.96 -11.29
C ALA A 126 -28.97 -63.30 -11.80
N VAL A 127 -29.04 -64.05 -12.89
CA VAL A 127 -29.89 -65.21 -13.23
C VAL A 127 -29.66 -65.51 -14.71
#